data_AF-H9ABT2-F1
#
_entry.id   AF-H9ABT2-F1
#
_cell.length_a   1.000
_cell.length_b   1.000
_cell.length_c   1.000
_cell.angle_alpha   90.00
_cell.angle_beta   90.00
_cell.angle_gamma   90.00
#
_symmetry.space_group_name_H-M   'P 1'
#
loop_
_entity.id
_entity.type
_entity.pdbx_description
1 polymer ?
#
loop_
_entity_poly.entity_id
_entity_poly.type
_entity_poly.pdbx_seq_one_letter_code
_entity_poly.pdbx_strand_id
1 'polypeptide(L)'
;MAFRNGSLIPPHDPSSPTIQRGTVPTNTEITIEQSNHPQFLKSIDDLTAFSAAVDAFKRHYDDLQSHMDYIKNAIDSSLKSKGITAESPSSRSQSPRNDASGETVAATQSPPKETCETVAEKVERLCELMCSKGLRRYMYSNISDRAKLIEELPAALKLAKEPANFVLECIGKFYLQGRKAYASDSHMIPARQVSLLILESYLLMLDPKKPFDRVSIKDQAEAAAVAWKKRMMSEGRLAAAEAMDARGLLLLIACFGIPSSFSSMDLFDLVRKSGAAEIAAALKRSPFLVPMMSGIVDSSIKRGKHIEALGMIYTFGIEDRFSASSLLTSFLRMSKESFERAKQKAQAPIAFACPFFTH
;
A
#
# COMPACT_ATOMS: atom_id res chain seq x y z
N MET A 1 67.07 6.93 -6.88
CA MET A 1 68.32 6.14 -6.86
C MET A 1 69.14 6.55 -5.65
N ALA A 2 69.72 5.56 -4.98
CA ALA A 2 70.74 5.63 -3.92
C ALA A 2 70.32 6.02 -2.48
N PHE A 3 70.43 5.01 -1.63
CA PHE A 3 70.43 4.95 -0.17
C PHE A 3 71.64 5.66 0.47
N ARG A 4 71.52 6.16 1.71
CA ARG A 4 72.25 5.62 2.89
C ARG A 4 71.87 6.28 4.23
N ASN A 5 71.88 5.43 5.25
CA ASN A 5 71.55 5.63 6.67
C ASN A 5 72.52 6.52 7.43
N GLY A 6 72.02 7.11 8.53
CA GLY A 6 72.81 7.56 9.69
C GLY A 6 71.90 7.79 10.90
N SER A 7 71.98 6.90 11.89
CA SER A 7 71.20 6.92 13.14
C SER A 7 72.01 7.59 14.26
N LEU A 8 71.39 8.53 15.00
CA LEU A 8 71.81 9.02 16.32
C LEU A 8 70.58 9.60 17.05
N ILE A 9 70.34 9.20 18.29
CA ILE A 9 69.23 9.56 19.21
C ILE A 9 69.88 9.79 20.60
N PRO A 10 69.34 10.52 21.62
CA PRO A 10 68.51 11.74 21.75
C PRO A 10 69.16 12.76 22.76
N PRO A 11 68.45 13.75 23.39
CA PRO A 11 67.52 13.49 24.51
C PRO A 11 66.19 14.26 24.47
N HIS A 12 65.22 13.68 25.17
CA HIS A 12 63.83 14.09 25.32
C HIS A 12 63.66 14.63 26.75
N ASP A 13 63.11 15.83 26.89
CA ASP A 13 62.70 16.38 28.20
C ASP A 13 61.25 15.98 28.52
N PRO A 14 60.91 15.70 29.80
CA PRO A 14 59.56 15.38 30.25
C PRO A 14 58.90 16.60 30.93
N SER A 15 57.57 16.71 30.81
CA SER A 15 56.78 17.62 31.64
C SER A 15 55.64 16.85 32.29
N SER A 16 55.72 16.69 33.61
CA SER A 16 54.63 16.30 34.51
C SER A 16 53.83 17.54 34.93
N PRO A 17 52.62 17.36 35.49
CA PRO A 17 52.41 17.98 36.80
C PRO A 17 51.69 17.07 37.83
N THR A 18 52.37 16.96 38.97
CA THR A 18 51.98 17.05 40.38
C THR A 18 50.51 16.93 40.85
N ILE A 19 50.36 16.05 41.85
CA ILE A 19 49.24 15.79 42.75
C ILE A 19 49.17 16.84 43.89
N GLN A 20 47.97 17.23 44.32
CA GLN A 20 47.69 17.71 45.69
C GLN A 20 46.48 16.97 46.29
N ARG A 21 46.55 16.71 47.61
CA ARG A 21 45.69 15.83 48.42
C ARG A 21 45.01 16.65 49.54
N GLY A 22 43.76 16.28 49.87
CA GLY A 22 43.04 16.56 51.12
C GLY A 22 41.78 17.40 50.90
N THR A 23 40.55 16.98 51.23
CA THR A 23 40.06 16.40 52.49
C THR A 23 38.65 15.78 52.30
N VAL A 24 38.28 14.85 53.18
CA VAL A 24 36.98 14.15 53.27
C VAL A 24 35.97 15.00 54.04
N PRO A 25 34.66 14.90 53.72
CA PRO A 25 33.73 14.49 54.77
C PRO A 25 32.76 13.38 54.32
N THR A 26 32.49 12.50 55.26
CA THR A 26 31.56 11.38 55.29
C THR A 26 30.12 11.82 55.02
N ASN A 27 29.41 11.10 54.13
CA ASN A 27 28.02 10.68 54.33
C ASN A 27 27.63 9.65 53.25
N THR A 28 27.43 8.42 53.70
CA THR A 28 26.82 7.32 52.97
C THR A 28 25.32 7.57 52.83
N GLU A 29 24.85 7.83 51.62
CA GLU A 29 23.44 7.66 51.26
C GLU A 29 23.35 6.76 50.02
N ILE A 30 22.69 5.62 50.24
CA ILE A 30 22.43 4.58 49.27
C ILE A 30 21.48 5.15 48.23
N THR A 31 21.98 5.47 47.03
CA THR A 31 21.11 5.74 45.89
C THR A 31 20.68 4.41 45.30
N ILE A 32 19.42 4.05 45.59
CA ILE A 32 18.70 2.94 44.97
C ILE A 32 18.70 3.15 43.46
N GLU A 33 19.45 2.33 42.73
CA GLU A 33 19.35 2.27 41.27
C GLU A 33 17.91 1.92 40.88
N GLN A 34 17.31 2.80 40.07
CA GLN A 34 16.00 2.62 39.48
C GLN A 34 16.01 1.38 38.58
N SER A 35 15.47 0.29 39.16
CA SER A 35 15.03 -0.92 38.45
C SER A 35 14.14 -0.58 37.25
N ASN A 36 14.04 -1.53 36.29
CA ASN A 36 13.29 -1.50 35.02
C ASN A 36 11.75 -1.28 35.12
N HIS A 37 11.29 -0.43 36.03
CA HIS A 37 9.89 -0.09 36.30
C HIS A 37 9.19 0.89 35.32
N PRO A 38 9.86 1.70 34.46
CA PRO A 38 9.12 2.68 33.64
C PRO A 38 8.41 2.06 32.42
N GLN A 39 8.86 0.91 31.92
CA GLN A 39 8.33 0.32 30.67
C GLN A 39 6.99 -0.41 30.87
N PHE A 40 6.78 -0.98 32.07
CA PHE A 40 5.53 -1.64 32.46
C PHE A 40 4.42 -0.63 32.69
N LEU A 41 4.70 0.48 33.40
CA LEU A 41 3.73 1.54 33.62
C LEU A 41 3.29 2.17 32.29
N LYS A 42 4.24 2.43 31.39
CA LYS A 42 3.95 2.88 30.02
C LYS A 42 3.03 1.91 29.27
N SER A 43 3.23 0.60 29.42
CA SER A 43 2.38 -0.41 28.77
C SER A 43 0.95 -0.45 29.34
N ILE A 44 0.77 -0.14 30.64
CA ILE A 44 -0.55 0.01 31.25
C ILE A 44 -1.23 1.27 30.72
N ASP A 45 -0.50 2.39 30.66
CA ASP A 45 -1.01 3.65 30.13
C ASP A 45 -1.45 3.49 28.67
N ASP A 46 -0.61 2.85 27.85
CA ASP A 46 -0.91 2.52 26.45
C ASP A 46 -2.15 1.63 26.32
N LEU A 47 -2.34 0.67 27.23
CA LEU A 47 -3.52 -0.20 27.24
C LEU A 47 -4.79 0.54 27.65
N THR A 48 -4.71 1.43 28.64
CA THR A 48 -5.85 2.29 29.01
C THR A 48 -6.22 3.26 27.89
N ALA A 49 -5.23 3.85 27.22
CA ALA A 49 -5.46 4.70 26.06
C ALA A 49 -6.09 3.91 24.89
N PHE A 50 -5.62 2.68 24.65
CA PHE A 50 -6.21 1.79 23.65
C PHE A 50 -7.66 1.42 24.00
N SER A 51 -7.96 1.08 25.25
CA SER A 51 -9.33 0.80 25.71
C SER A 51 -10.25 1.99 25.47
N ALA A 52 -9.80 3.20 25.85
CA ALA A 52 -10.56 4.42 25.62
C ALA A 52 -10.80 4.68 24.12
N ALA A 53 -9.81 4.41 23.27
CA ALA A 53 -9.93 4.53 21.82
C ALA A 53 -10.92 3.52 21.23
N VAL A 54 -10.94 2.28 21.73
CA VAL A 54 -11.90 1.25 21.32
C VAL A 54 -13.33 1.61 21.76
N ASP A 55 -13.50 2.13 22.98
CA ASP A 55 -14.80 2.61 23.45
C ASP A 55 -15.29 3.81 22.64
N ALA A 56 -14.41 4.75 22.31
CA ALA A 56 -14.73 5.88 21.43
C ALA A 56 -15.13 5.40 20.03
N PHE A 57 -14.36 4.47 19.44
CA PHE A 57 -14.70 3.85 18.16
C PHE A 57 -16.07 3.18 18.19
N LYS A 58 -16.37 2.42 19.25
CA LYS A 58 -17.67 1.76 19.40
C LYS A 58 -18.81 2.76 19.44
N ARG A 59 -18.67 3.87 20.20
CA ARG A 59 -19.68 4.93 20.22
C ARG A 59 -19.90 5.56 18.85
N HIS A 60 -18.84 5.84 18.11
CA HIS A 60 -18.95 6.38 16.75
C HIS A 60 -19.59 5.39 15.78
N TYR A 61 -19.30 4.09 15.93
CA TYR A 61 -19.93 3.04 15.15
C TYR A 61 -21.44 2.94 15.45
N ASP A 62 -21.82 2.93 16.73
CA ASP A 62 -23.22 2.88 17.16
C ASP A 62 -24.00 4.12 16.67
N ASP A 63 -23.37 5.30 16.71
CA ASP A 63 -23.95 6.55 16.19
C ASP A 63 -24.15 6.52 14.67
N LEU A 64 -23.15 6.03 13.93
CA LEU A 64 -23.26 5.84 12.48
C LEU A 64 -24.36 4.83 12.13
N GLN A 65 -24.48 3.74 12.89
CA GLN A 65 -25.51 2.74 12.70
C GLN A 65 -26.90 3.34 12.94
N SER A 66 -27.07 4.14 14.01
CA SER A 66 -28.30 4.89 14.29
C SER A 66 -28.67 5.84 13.15
N HIS A 67 -27.69 6.57 12.60
CA HIS A 67 -27.89 7.44 11.43
C HIS A 67 -28.33 6.66 10.19
N MET A 68 -27.73 5.50 9.92
CA MET A 68 -28.13 4.65 8.79
C MET A 68 -29.55 4.12 8.94
N ASP A 69 -29.93 3.70 10.16
CA ASP A 69 -31.28 3.25 10.47
C ASP A 69 -32.29 4.39 10.36
N TYR A 70 -31.93 5.61 10.79
CA TYR A 70 -32.73 6.81 10.60
C TYR A 70 -32.97 7.11 9.12
N ILE A 71 -31.92 7.09 8.29
CA ILE A 71 -32.03 7.31 6.85
C ILE A 71 -32.94 6.26 6.22
N LYS A 72 -32.76 4.98 6.58
CA LYS A 72 -33.61 3.89 6.10
C LYS A 72 -35.08 4.13 6.45
N ASN A 73 -35.37 4.47 7.70
CA ASN A 73 -36.72 4.78 8.16
C ASN A 73 -37.32 6.01 7.47
N ALA A 74 -36.52 7.03 7.19
CA ALA A 74 -36.95 8.23 6.48
C ALA A 74 -37.30 7.92 5.00
N ILE A 75 -36.51 7.09 4.34
CA ILE A 75 -36.78 6.61 2.98
C ILE A 75 -38.06 5.77 2.97
N ASP A 76 -38.21 4.82 3.89
CA ASP A 76 -39.40 3.97 3.98
C ASP A 76 -40.67 4.80 4.28
N SER A 77 -40.56 5.83 5.11
CA SER A 77 -41.64 6.77 5.40
C SER A 77 -42.01 7.62 4.19
N SER A 78 -41.03 8.08 3.41
CA SER A 78 -41.22 8.82 2.16
C SER A 78 -41.87 7.97 1.06
N LEU A 79 -41.51 6.68 0.99
CA LEU A 79 -42.12 5.73 0.07
C LEU A 79 -43.58 5.41 0.47
N LYS A 80 -43.86 5.24 1.76
CA LYS A 80 -45.23 5.08 2.26
C LYS A 80 -46.08 6.34 2.03
N SER A 81 -45.53 7.53 2.24
CA SER A 81 -46.26 8.79 2.01
C SER A 81 -46.54 9.07 0.53
N LYS A 82 -45.73 8.53 -0.39
CA LYS A 82 -45.96 8.59 -1.84
C LYS A 82 -46.89 7.48 -2.37
N GLY A 83 -47.37 6.59 -1.49
CA GLY A 83 -48.23 5.45 -1.83
C GLY A 83 -49.74 5.72 -1.84
N ILE A 84 -50.21 6.97 -1.65
CA ILE A 84 -51.64 7.30 -1.71
C ILE A 84 -51.83 8.56 -2.56
N THR A 85 -52.09 8.35 -3.86
CA THR A 85 -53.18 8.95 -4.66
C THR A 85 -53.00 8.44 -6.09
N ALA A 86 -53.68 7.34 -6.40
CA ALA A 86 -54.03 7.00 -7.76
C ALA A 86 -55.27 7.82 -8.12
N GLU A 87 -55.10 8.86 -8.93
CA GLU A 87 -56.17 9.40 -9.78
C GLU A 87 -55.55 10.12 -10.98
N SER A 88 -55.87 9.61 -12.17
CA SER A 88 -55.58 10.19 -13.49
C SER A 88 -56.62 11.28 -13.80
N PRO A 89 -56.37 12.26 -14.70
CA PRO A 89 -56.54 11.97 -16.13
C PRO A 89 -55.59 12.70 -17.10
N SER A 90 -55.16 11.93 -18.12
CA SER A 90 -55.13 12.19 -19.57
C SER A 90 -55.12 13.61 -20.17
N SER A 91 -54.16 13.84 -21.10
CA SER A 91 -54.27 14.46 -22.46
C SER A 91 -52.85 14.93 -22.90
N ARG A 92 -52.36 14.99 -24.14
CA ARG A 92 -52.68 14.52 -25.50
C ARG A 92 -51.61 15.14 -26.44
N SER A 93 -51.07 14.38 -27.42
CA SER A 93 -50.45 14.86 -28.70
C SER A 93 -49.10 15.63 -28.62
N GLN A 94 -48.13 15.60 -29.55
CA GLN A 94 -47.99 15.16 -30.94
C GLN A 94 -46.47 15.17 -31.31
N SER A 95 -46.04 14.30 -32.23
CA SER A 95 -44.77 14.42 -32.98
C SER A 95 -44.99 15.33 -34.21
N PRO A 96 -43.93 15.86 -34.86
CA PRO A 96 -43.54 15.24 -36.14
C PRO A 96 -42.03 15.17 -36.44
N ARG A 97 -41.70 14.17 -37.26
CA ARG A 97 -40.48 13.98 -38.08
C ARG A 97 -40.27 15.10 -39.09
N ASN A 98 -39.04 15.24 -39.61
CA ASN A 98 -38.75 15.45 -41.03
C ASN A 98 -37.35 14.92 -41.39
N ASP A 99 -37.26 14.35 -42.59
CA ASP A 99 -36.16 13.62 -43.24
C ASP A 99 -35.25 14.50 -44.13
N ALA A 100 -34.11 13.90 -44.52
CA ALA A 100 -33.34 14.08 -45.78
C ALA A 100 -32.53 15.38 -45.95
N SER A 101 -31.42 15.46 -46.70
CA SER A 101 -30.44 14.56 -47.37
C SER A 101 -29.41 15.51 -48.03
N GLY A 102 -28.16 15.10 -48.25
CA GLY A 102 -27.25 15.82 -49.15
C GLY A 102 -25.75 15.58 -48.96
N GLU A 103 -25.23 14.54 -49.61
CA GLU A 103 -23.79 14.37 -49.93
C GLU A 103 -23.26 15.54 -50.77
N THR A 104 -21.97 15.91 -50.63
CA THR A 104 -21.02 15.85 -51.77
C THR A 104 -19.57 15.84 -51.28
N VAL A 105 -18.81 15.00 -51.95
CA VAL A 105 -17.38 14.69 -51.87
C VAL A 105 -16.50 15.83 -52.40
N ALA A 106 -15.36 16.09 -51.75
CA ALA A 106 -14.18 16.65 -52.41
C ALA A 106 -12.90 16.11 -51.75
N ALA A 107 -12.26 15.17 -52.44
CA ALA A 107 -10.97 14.61 -52.11
C ALA A 107 -9.84 15.54 -52.59
N THR A 108 -8.87 15.82 -51.72
CA THR A 108 -7.50 16.17 -52.13
C THR A 108 -6.53 15.42 -51.23
N GLN A 109 -5.78 14.50 -51.84
CA GLN A 109 -4.75 13.68 -51.21
C GLN A 109 -3.40 14.42 -51.19
N SER A 110 -2.70 14.38 -50.05
CA SER A 110 -1.27 14.05 -49.88
C SER A 110 -0.73 14.56 -48.51
N PRO A 111 0.42 14.03 -48.03
CA PRO A 111 0.58 12.81 -47.22
C PRO A 111 0.63 13.11 -45.69
N PRO A 112 0.33 12.17 -44.78
CA PRO A 112 0.41 12.45 -43.35
C PRO A 112 1.87 12.35 -42.87
N LYS A 113 2.46 13.52 -42.60
CA LYS A 113 3.54 13.65 -41.62
C LYS A 113 2.98 13.28 -40.25
N GLU A 114 3.74 12.48 -39.51
CA GLU A 114 3.52 12.19 -38.10
C GLU A 114 3.62 13.50 -37.28
N THR A 115 2.49 14.15 -37.04
CA THR A 115 2.36 15.21 -36.04
C THR A 115 1.25 14.85 -35.08
N CYS A 116 1.65 14.35 -33.91
CA CYS A 116 0.79 14.28 -32.73
C CYS A 116 0.69 15.71 -32.17
N GLU A 117 -0.14 16.54 -32.81
CA GLU A 117 -0.41 17.92 -32.40
C GLU A 117 -1.85 18.07 -31.92
N THR A 118 -1.97 18.11 -30.59
CA THR A 118 -2.87 18.97 -29.80
C THR A 118 -4.30 19.20 -30.31
N VAL A 119 -5.07 18.13 -30.40
CA VAL A 119 -6.48 18.15 -29.97
C VAL A 119 -6.53 17.39 -28.64
N ALA A 120 -7.42 17.76 -27.72
CA ALA A 120 -7.69 16.93 -26.54
C ALA A 120 -8.26 15.58 -27.03
N GLU A 121 -7.36 14.66 -27.39
CA GLU A 121 -7.71 13.34 -27.90
C GLU A 121 -8.39 12.57 -26.78
N LYS A 122 -9.58 12.06 -27.08
CA LYS A 122 -10.34 11.21 -26.17
C LYS A 122 -9.50 9.99 -25.79
N VAL A 123 -9.56 9.59 -24.53
CA VAL A 123 -8.75 8.48 -23.98
C VAL A 123 -8.98 7.17 -24.72
N GLU A 124 -10.19 6.94 -25.23
CA GLU A 124 -10.55 5.80 -26.08
C GLU A 124 -9.68 5.73 -27.33
N ARG A 125 -9.54 6.86 -28.05
CA ARG A 125 -8.74 6.92 -29.28
C ARG A 125 -7.26 6.68 -29.00
N LEU A 126 -6.76 7.17 -27.86
CA LEU A 126 -5.38 6.92 -27.41
C LEU A 126 -5.13 5.43 -27.14
N CYS A 127 -6.12 4.72 -26.56
CA CYS A 127 -6.05 3.29 -26.33
C CYS A 127 -6.18 2.47 -27.63
N GLU A 128 -7.11 2.83 -28.51
CA GLU A 128 -7.29 2.20 -29.83
C GLU A 128 -6.01 2.28 -30.68
N LEU A 129 -5.37 3.45 -30.69
CA LEU A 129 -4.10 3.68 -31.39
C LEU A 129 -2.87 3.16 -30.62
N MET A 130 -3.05 2.60 -29.42
CA MET A 130 -1.97 2.18 -28.51
C MET A 130 -0.89 3.26 -28.31
N CYS A 131 -1.31 4.53 -28.18
CA CYS A 131 -0.40 5.67 -28.06
C CYS A 131 0.11 5.85 -26.61
N SER A 132 1.16 5.11 -26.24
CA SER A 132 1.68 5.05 -24.85
C SER A 132 2.18 6.38 -24.31
N LYS A 133 2.66 7.27 -25.19
CA LYS A 133 3.08 8.64 -24.83
C LYS A 133 1.87 9.57 -24.67
N GLY A 134 0.89 9.47 -25.56
CA GLY A 134 -0.32 10.27 -25.53
C GLY A 134 -1.15 9.96 -24.28
N LEU A 135 -1.33 8.67 -23.95
CA LEU A 135 -2.07 8.25 -22.76
C LEU A 135 -1.43 8.78 -21.47
N ARG A 136 -0.11 8.63 -21.32
CA ARG A 136 0.62 9.19 -20.17
C ARG A 136 0.44 10.69 -20.04
N ARG A 137 0.51 11.44 -21.15
CA ARG A 137 0.31 12.89 -21.16
C ARG A 137 -1.11 13.26 -20.75
N TYR A 138 -2.12 12.61 -21.33
CA TYR A 138 -3.53 12.79 -20.98
C TYR A 138 -3.75 12.59 -19.47
N MET A 139 -3.26 11.47 -18.93
CA MET A 139 -3.42 11.16 -17.52
C MET A 139 -2.65 12.12 -16.61
N TYR A 140 -1.44 12.53 -17.00
CA TYR A 140 -0.67 13.53 -16.26
C TYR A 140 -1.44 14.85 -16.13
N SER A 141 -2.07 15.30 -17.21
CA SER A 141 -2.89 16.52 -17.22
C SER A 141 -4.19 16.42 -16.41
N ASN A 142 -4.71 15.20 -16.20
CA ASN A 142 -5.97 14.96 -15.48
C ASN A 142 -5.77 14.30 -14.11
N ILE A 143 -4.53 14.20 -13.61
CA ILE A 143 -4.19 13.38 -12.44
C ILE A 143 -4.88 13.82 -11.15
N SER A 144 -5.22 15.11 -11.05
CA SER A 144 -5.97 15.68 -9.92
C SER A 144 -7.40 15.15 -9.85
N ASP A 145 -7.99 14.73 -10.98
CA ASP A 145 -9.31 14.12 -11.06
C ASP A 145 -9.19 12.59 -11.22
N ARG A 146 -8.78 11.96 -10.12
CA ARG A 146 -8.63 10.50 -10.06
C ARG A 146 -9.94 9.76 -10.37
N ALA A 147 -11.07 10.30 -9.92
CA ALA A 147 -12.37 9.64 -10.07
C ALA A 147 -12.73 9.48 -11.55
N LYS A 148 -12.60 10.57 -12.32
CA LYS A 148 -12.76 10.55 -13.78
C LYS A 148 -11.86 9.52 -14.45
N LEU A 149 -10.57 9.50 -14.09
CA LEU A 149 -9.63 8.56 -14.70
C LEU A 149 -9.99 7.09 -14.43
N ILE A 150 -10.41 6.77 -13.21
CA ILE A 150 -10.82 5.41 -12.82
C ILE A 150 -12.14 4.99 -13.50
N GLU A 151 -13.01 5.94 -13.83
CA GLU A 151 -14.25 5.68 -14.56
C GLU A 151 -14.00 5.43 -16.07
N GLU A 152 -13.23 6.29 -16.72
CA GLU A 152 -13.01 6.25 -18.18
C GLU A 152 -12.02 5.17 -18.60
N LEU A 153 -10.90 5.04 -17.89
CA LEU A 153 -9.74 4.30 -18.37
C LEU A 153 -9.95 2.79 -18.48
N PRO A 154 -10.62 2.10 -17.54
CA PRO A 154 -10.88 0.66 -17.67
C PRO A 154 -11.71 0.31 -18.90
N ALA A 155 -12.63 1.19 -19.34
CA ALA A 155 -13.41 0.97 -20.55
C ALA A 155 -12.56 1.22 -21.80
N ALA A 156 -11.81 2.33 -21.82
CA ALA A 156 -10.92 2.69 -22.93
C ALA A 156 -9.83 1.63 -23.17
N LEU A 157 -9.22 1.07 -22.13
CA LEU A 157 -8.18 0.04 -22.25
C LEU A 157 -8.67 -1.23 -22.97
N LYS A 158 -9.97 -1.54 -22.95
CA LYS A 158 -10.54 -2.69 -23.67
C LYS A 158 -10.49 -2.53 -25.19
N LEU A 159 -10.37 -1.29 -25.68
CA LEU A 159 -10.31 -0.98 -27.10
C LEU A 159 -8.91 -1.19 -27.68
N ALA A 160 -7.88 -1.31 -26.82
CA ALA A 160 -6.53 -1.62 -27.26
C ALA A 160 -6.46 -3.05 -27.81
N LYS A 161 -5.72 -3.24 -28.91
CA LYS A 161 -5.52 -4.57 -29.52
C LYS A 161 -4.78 -5.54 -28.58
N GLU A 162 -3.77 -5.04 -27.88
CA GLU A 162 -2.97 -5.81 -26.92
C GLU A 162 -2.87 -5.03 -25.58
N PRO A 163 -3.94 -5.02 -24.76
CA PRO A 163 -4.02 -4.16 -23.58
C PRO A 163 -2.87 -4.41 -22.58
N ALA A 164 -2.47 -5.67 -22.43
CA ALA A 164 -1.44 -6.06 -21.48
C ALA A 164 -0.05 -5.52 -21.87
N ASN A 165 0.31 -5.62 -23.16
CA ASN A 165 1.55 -5.07 -23.70
C ASN A 165 1.53 -3.53 -23.66
N PHE A 166 0.40 -2.95 -24.06
CA PHE A 166 0.20 -1.50 -24.03
C PHE A 166 0.38 -0.91 -22.63
N VAL A 167 -0.21 -1.52 -21.61
CA VAL A 167 -0.06 -1.10 -20.20
C VAL A 167 1.39 -1.19 -19.75
N LEU A 168 2.09 -2.28 -20.09
CA LEU A 168 3.49 -2.47 -19.74
C LEU A 168 4.41 -1.42 -20.40
N GLU A 169 4.11 -1.04 -21.65
CA GLU A 169 4.81 0.05 -22.33
C GLU A 169 4.52 1.41 -21.68
N CYS A 170 3.25 1.67 -21.33
CA CYS A 170 2.83 2.91 -20.70
C CYS A 170 3.53 3.15 -19.37
N ILE A 171 3.62 2.15 -18.50
CA ILE A 171 4.31 2.31 -17.22
C ILE A 171 5.81 2.62 -17.43
N GLY A 172 6.43 2.08 -18.49
CA GLY A 172 7.85 2.26 -18.74
C GLY A 172 8.72 1.69 -17.61
N LYS A 173 9.83 2.37 -17.29
CA LYS A 173 10.85 1.89 -16.32
C LYS A 173 10.95 2.77 -15.06
N PHE A 174 9.90 3.50 -14.71
CA PHE A 174 9.90 4.41 -13.54
C PHE A 174 10.30 3.70 -12.24
N TYR A 175 9.96 2.41 -12.12
CA TYR A 175 10.27 1.58 -10.96
C TYR A 175 11.77 1.39 -10.68
N LEU A 176 12.63 1.59 -11.68
CA LEU A 176 14.09 1.52 -11.52
C LEU A 176 14.66 2.74 -10.78
N GLN A 177 13.91 3.85 -10.76
CA GLN A 177 14.31 5.03 -10.01
C GLN A 177 14.15 4.74 -8.51
N GLY A 178 15.21 5.00 -7.75
CA GLY A 178 15.23 4.80 -6.31
C GLY A 178 14.53 5.91 -5.54
N ARG A 179 14.40 5.75 -4.22
CA ARG A 179 13.69 6.69 -3.32
C ARG A 179 14.13 8.15 -3.48
N LYS A 180 15.42 8.38 -3.75
CA LYS A 180 16.00 9.73 -3.92
C LYS A 180 15.43 10.49 -5.12
N ALA A 181 14.95 9.79 -6.16
CA ALA A 181 14.31 10.42 -7.31
C ALA A 181 12.94 11.05 -6.98
N TYR A 182 12.42 10.77 -5.78
CA TYR A 182 11.09 11.18 -5.31
C TYR A 182 11.16 12.07 -4.06
N ALA A 183 12.28 12.75 -3.85
CA ALA A 183 12.34 13.84 -2.88
C ALA A 183 11.26 14.89 -3.19
N SER A 184 10.86 15.66 -2.17
CA SER A 184 9.83 16.69 -2.27
C SER A 184 10.03 17.54 -3.53
N ASP A 185 8.93 17.79 -4.25
CA ASP A 185 8.86 18.57 -5.49
C ASP A 185 9.45 17.93 -6.76
N SER A 186 9.77 16.64 -6.74
CA SER A 186 10.18 15.92 -7.95
C SER A 186 9.03 15.72 -8.95
N HIS A 187 9.24 16.14 -10.20
CA HIS A 187 8.37 15.84 -11.35
C HIS A 187 8.17 14.34 -11.61
N MET A 188 8.95 13.47 -10.96
CA MET A 188 8.78 12.02 -11.03
C MET A 188 7.62 11.52 -10.16
N ILE A 189 7.16 12.31 -9.18
CA ILE A 189 6.05 11.93 -8.29
C ILE A 189 4.74 11.80 -9.09
N PRO A 190 4.30 12.80 -9.89
CA PRO A 190 3.07 12.65 -10.67
C PRO A 190 3.21 11.60 -11.78
N ALA A 191 4.38 11.49 -12.41
CA ALA A 191 4.63 10.44 -13.42
C ALA A 191 4.45 9.03 -12.83
N ARG A 192 4.90 8.81 -11.60
CA ARG A 192 4.70 7.56 -10.86
C ARG A 192 3.23 7.33 -10.51
N GLN A 193 2.52 8.34 -10.04
CA GLN A 193 1.08 8.26 -9.78
C GLN A 193 0.30 7.86 -11.03
N VAL A 194 0.63 8.44 -12.20
CA VAL A 194 0.05 8.04 -13.49
C VAL A 194 0.28 6.55 -13.76
N SER A 195 1.51 6.05 -13.62
CA SER A 195 1.81 4.63 -13.83
C SER A 195 1.03 3.71 -12.89
N LEU A 196 0.85 4.10 -11.62
CA LEU A 196 0.04 3.34 -10.67
C LEU A 196 -1.45 3.32 -11.06
N LEU A 197 -2.00 4.46 -11.49
CA LEU A 197 -3.39 4.54 -11.95
C LEU A 197 -3.63 3.71 -13.22
N ILE A 198 -2.64 3.63 -14.11
CA ILE A 198 -2.70 2.77 -15.30
C ILE A 198 -2.79 1.29 -14.88
N LEU A 199 -1.94 0.84 -13.95
CA LEU A 199 -1.99 -0.53 -13.45
C LEU A 199 -3.31 -0.83 -12.71
N GLU A 200 -3.78 0.09 -11.88
CA GLU A 200 -5.05 -0.04 -11.18
C GLU A 200 -6.23 -0.15 -12.18
N SER A 201 -6.27 0.73 -13.17
CA SER A 201 -7.32 0.73 -14.21
C SER A 201 -7.27 -0.52 -15.06
N TYR A 202 -6.08 -1.06 -15.31
CA TYR A 202 -5.93 -2.35 -15.99
C TYR A 202 -6.52 -3.50 -15.17
N LEU A 203 -6.28 -3.57 -13.85
CA LEU A 203 -6.96 -4.56 -13.00
C LEU A 203 -8.48 -4.39 -13.01
N LEU A 204 -8.96 -3.15 -12.99
CA LEU A 204 -10.38 -2.85 -13.13
C LEU A 204 -10.93 -3.22 -14.51
N MET A 205 -10.12 -3.27 -15.55
CA MET A 205 -10.55 -3.74 -16.87
C MET A 205 -10.80 -5.26 -16.86
N LEU A 206 -10.03 -6.03 -16.09
CA LEU A 206 -10.08 -7.49 -16.10
C LEU A 206 -11.41 -8.04 -15.64
N ASP A 207 -11.85 -9.10 -16.31
CA ASP A 207 -12.98 -9.93 -15.87
C ASP A 207 -12.42 -11.18 -15.16
N PRO A 208 -12.66 -11.34 -13.84
CA PRO A 208 -12.18 -12.49 -13.08
C PRO A 208 -12.67 -13.83 -13.61
N LYS A 209 -13.74 -13.85 -14.41
CA LYS A 209 -14.36 -15.06 -14.95
C LYS A 209 -13.77 -15.49 -16.30
N LYS A 210 -12.94 -14.65 -16.94
CA LYS A 210 -12.38 -14.93 -18.26
C LYS A 210 -10.95 -15.47 -18.16
N PRO A 211 -10.56 -16.42 -19.04
CA PRO A 211 -9.17 -16.85 -19.13
C PRO A 211 -8.28 -15.66 -19.47
N PHE A 212 -7.21 -15.48 -18.69
CA PHE A 212 -6.22 -14.44 -18.91
C PHE A 212 -5.08 -15.00 -19.76
N ASP A 213 -4.92 -14.51 -20.99
CA ASP A 213 -3.83 -14.92 -21.88
C ASP A 213 -2.51 -14.26 -21.42
N ARG A 214 -1.56 -15.10 -21.01
CA ARG A 214 -0.28 -14.71 -20.42
C ARG A 214 0.88 -14.67 -21.41
N VAL A 215 0.73 -15.25 -22.60
CA VAL A 215 1.89 -15.83 -23.30
C VAL A 215 2.89 -14.78 -23.79
N SER A 216 2.44 -13.64 -24.31
CA SER A 216 3.33 -12.71 -25.01
C SER A 216 4.17 -11.78 -24.13
N ILE A 217 3.76 -11.52 -22.89
CA ILE A 217 4.37 -10.45 -22.05
C ILE A 217 4.89 -10.93 -20.69
N LYS A 218 4.75 -12.22 -20.39
CA LYS A 218 5.09 -12.80 -19.08
C LYS A 218 6.53 -12.50 -18.68
N ASP A 219 7.49 -12.75 -19.57
CA ASP A 219 8.92 -12.64 -19.26
C ASP A 219 9.35 -11.19 -19.00
N GLN A 220 8.79 -10.24 -19.76
CA GLN A 220 9.10 -8.81 -19.59
C GLN A 220 8.53 -8.28 -18.27
N ALA A 221 7.29 -8.61 -17.95
CA ALA A 221 6.66 -8.17 -16.71
C ALA A 221 7.31 -8.84 -15.48
N GLU A 222 7.68 -10.12 -15.59
CA GLU A 222 8.44 -10.84 -14.57
C GLU A 222 9.80 -10.20 -14.32
N ALA A 223 10.57 -9.91 -15.39
CA ALA A 223 11.85 -9.21 -15.26
C ALA A 223 11.70 -7.83 -14.61
N ALA A 224 10.64 -7.09 -14.95
CA ALA A 224 10.32 -5.80 -14.33
C ALA A 224 10.06 -5.94 -12.82
N ALA A 225 9.22 -6.89 -12.42
CA ALA A 225 8.89 -7.13 -11.01
C ALA A 225 10.12 -7.57 -10.20
N VAL A 226 10.95 -8.46 -10.76
CA VAL A 226 12.20 -8.90 -10.13
C VAL A 226 13.19 -7.75 -9.97
N ALA A 227 13.37 -6.93 -11.01
CA ALA A 227 14.25 -5.76 -10.95
C ALA A 227 13.77 -4.75 -9.90
N TRP A 228 12.47 -4.48 -9.84
CA TRP A 228 11.88 -3.58 -8.84
C TRP A 228 12.07 -4.12 -7.42
N LYS A 229 11.76 -5.39 -7.17
CA LYS A 229 12.00 -6.03 -5.88
C LYS A 229 13.47 -5.93 -5.48
N LYS A 230 14.40 -6.25 -6.39
CA LYS A 230 15.85 -6.16 -6.13
C LYS A 230 16.25 -4.75 -5.70
N ARG A 231 15.74 -3.72 -6.39
CA ARG A 231 15.98 -2.32 -6.04
C ARG A 231 15.43 -1.99 -4.65
N MET A 232 14.19 -2.35 -4.34
CA MET A 232 13.60 -2.15 -3.01
C MET A 232 14.38 -2.85 -1.89
N MET A 233 14.89 -4.05 -2.15
CA MET A 233 15.72 -4.79 -1.19
C MET A 233 17.03 -4.06 -0.88
N SER A 234 17.64 -3.42 -1.87
CA SER A 234 18.85 -2.60 -1.67
C SER A 234 18.61 -1.30 -0.88
N GLU A 235 17.36 -0.85 -0.77
CA GLU A 235 16.97 0.41 -0.12
C GLU A 235 16.34 0.23 1.27
N GLY A 236 16.42 -0.97 1.86
CA GLY A 236 15.92 -1.22 3.22
C GLY A 236 14.87 -2.32 3.35
N ARG A 237 14.83 -3.29 2.42
CA ARG A 237 13.85 -4.40 2.38
C ARG A 237 12.40 -3.95 2.13
N LEU A 238 11.53 -4.92 1.85
CA LEU A 238 10.10 -4.67 1.58
C LEU A 238 9.35 -4.17 2.83
N ALA A 239 9.70 -4.67 4.02
CA ALA A 239 9.08 -4.24 5.28
C ALA A 239 9.27 -2.74 5.61
N ALA A 240 10.27 -2.08 5.03
CA ALA A 240 10.49 -0.63 5.15
C ALA A 240 10.17 0.13 3.87
N ALA A 241 9.45 -0.49 2.92
CA ALA A 241 9.04 0.14 1.68
C ALA A 241 8.16 1.37 1.92
N GLU A 242 8.35 2.38 1.07
CA GLU A 242 7.42 3.50 0.94
C GLU A 242 6.10 3.01 0.36
N ALA A 243 4.98 3.62 0.76
CA ALA A 243 3.65 3.16 0.37
C ALA A 243 3.45 3.12 -1.15
N MET A 244 3.92 4.13 -1.86
CA MET A 244 3.84 4.21 -3.32
C MET A 244 4.66 3.12 -4.04
N ASP A 245 5.80 2.69 -3.48
CA ASP A 245 6.60 1.61 -4.05
C ASP A 245 5.93 0.27 -3.83
N ALA A 246 5.48 0.04 -2.59
CA ALA A 246 4.76 -1.16 -2.24
C ALA A 246 3.48 -1.31 -3.09
N ARG A 247 2.73 -0.21 -3.27
CA ARG A 247 1.55 -0.15 -4.14
C ARG A 247 1.89 -0.45 -5.59
N GLY A 248 2.91 0.21 -6.14
CA GLY A 248 3.33 0.01 -7.53
C GLY A 248 3.73 -1.44 -7.82
N LEU A 249 4.58 -2.02 -6.98
CA LEU A 249 5.02 -3.41 -7.15
C LEU A 249 3.87 -4.40 -6.94
N LEU A 250 3.01 -4.17 -5.95
CA LEU A 250 1.82 -5.00 -5.71
C LEU A 250 0.88 -4.99 -6.91
N LEU A 251 0.60 -3.82 -7.47
CA LEU A 251 -0.23 -3.68 -8.66
C LEU A 251 0.41 -4.39 -9.86
N LEU A 252 1.71 -4.24 -10.08
CA LEU A 252 2.41 -4.91 -11.20
C LEU A 252 2.27 -6.44 -11.13
N ILE A 253 2.55 -7.05 -9.98
CA ILE A 253 2.44 -8.51 -9.83
C ILE A 253 0.98 -8.97 -9.84
N ALA A 254 0.05 -8.12 -9.39
CA ALA A 254 -1.38 -8.40 -9.48
C ALA A 254 -1.89 -8.38 -10.93
N CYS A 255 -1.33 -7.53 -11.80
CA CYS A 255 -1.67 -7.43 -13.21
C CYS A 255 -1.10 -8.57 -14.06
N PHE A 256 0.16 -8.96 -13.81
CA PHE A 256 0.93 -9.78 -14.76
C PHE A 256 1.41 -11.12 -14.21
N GLY A 257 1.39 -11.30 -12.89
CA GLY A 257 1.79 -12.53 -12.24
C GLY A 257 2.83 -12.31 -11.16
N ILE A 258 2.87 -13.26 -10.24
CA ILE A 258 3.81 -13.27 -9.12
C ILE A 258 5.02 -14.12 -9.53
N PRO A 259 6.23 -13.54 -9.65
CA PRO A 259 7.44 -14.31 -9.94
C PRO A 259 7.76 -15.29 -8.82
N SER A 260 8.39 -16.42 -9.14
CA SER A 260 8.76 -17.47 -8.17
C SER A 260 9.72 -16.98 -7.07
N SER A 261 10.46 -15.90 -7.33
CA SER A 261 11.35 -15.26 -6.36
C SER A 261 10.61 -14.50 -5.25
N PHE A 262 9.28 -14.36 -5.31
CA PHE A 262 8.47 -13.70 -4.29
C PHE A 262 7.95 -14.72 -3.27
N SER A 263 8.35 -14.55 -2.01
CA SER A 263 7.87 -15.32 -0.88
C SER A 263 6.52 -14.80 -0.36
N SER A 264 5.83 -15.62 0.43
CA SER A 264 4.60 -15.20 1.11
C SER A 264 4.83 -14.03 2.07
N MET A 265 6.04 -13.88 2.63
CA MET A 265 6.42 -12.72 3.44
C MET A 265 6.57 -11.45 2.60
N ASP A 266 7.14 -11.57 1.40
CA ASP A 266 7.25 -10.41 0.50
C ASP A 266 5.87 -9.88 0.13
N LEU A 267 4.93 -10.78 -0.20
CA LEU A 267 3.55 -10.41 -0.50
C LEU A 267 2.84 -9.81 0.71
N PHE A 268 3.05 -10.37 1.91
CA PHE A 268 2.53 -9.81 3.16
C PHE A 268 3.00 -8.36 3.38
N ASP A 269 4.31 -8.12 3.26
CA ASP A 269 4.89 -6.79 3.45
C ASP A 269 4.37 -5.79 2.40
N LEU A 270 4.24 -6.22 1.14
CA LEU A 270 3.69 -5.39 0.07
C LEU A 270 2.23 -5.01 0.34
N VAL A 271 1.38 -5.98 0.68
CA VAL A 271 -0.03 -5.71 1.01
C VAL A 271 -0.13 -4.75 2.21
N ARG A 272 0.64 -5.00 3.27
CA ARG A 272 0.66 -4.13 4.46
C ARG A 272 1.07 -2.70 4.15
N LYS A 273 2.05 -2.49 3.26
CA LYS A 273 2.62 -1.16 2.98
C LYS A 273 1.90 -0.40 1.87
N SER A 274 1.17 -1.08 1.00
CA SER A 274 0.59 -0.50 -0.22
C SER A 274 -0.66 0.36 -0.04
N GLY A 275 -1.24 0.44 1.17
CA GLY A 275 -2.58 0.98 1.35
C GLY A 275 -3.63 0.17 0.57
N ALA A 276 -3.54 -1.16 0.62
CA ALA A 276 -4.33 -2.07 -0.22
C ALA A 276 -5.85 -1.85 -0.12
N ALA A 277 -6.35 -1.35 1.01
CA ALA A 277 -7.76 -1.04 1.21
C ALA A 277 -8.30 0.00 0.21
N GLU A 278 -7.52 1.04 -0.12
CA GLU A 278 -7.96 2.09 -1.05
C GLU A 278 -8.07 1.59 -2.50
N ILE A 279 -7.34 0.52 -2.84
CA ILE A 279 -7.31 -0.10 -4.17
C ILE A 279 -7.93 -1.51 -4.17
N ALA A 280 -8.71 -1.84 -3.15
CA ALA A 280 -9.25 -3.18 -2.93
C ALA A 280 -10.10 -3.66 -4.11
N ALA A 281 -10.90 -2.77 -4.70
CA ALA A 281 -11.74 -3.08 -5.86
C ALA A 281 -10.92 -3.60 -7.06
N ALA A 282 -9.74 -3.02 -7.29
CA ALA A 282 -8.82 -3.45 -8.33
C ALA A 282 -8.11 -4.75 -7.94
N LEU A 283 -7.56 -4.84 -6.73
CA LEU A 283 -6.83 -6.02 -6.27
C LEU A 283 -7.69 -7.30 -6.24
N LYS A 284 -8.98 -7.19 -5.91
CA LYS A 284 -9.96 -8.30 -5.95
C LYS A 284 -10.19 -8.85 -7.36
N ARG A 285 -9.83 -8.12 -8.42
CA ARG A 285 -9.91 -8.60 -9.81
C ARG A 285 -8.65 -9.30 -10.29
N SER A 286 -7.60 -9.34 -9.47
CA SER A 286 -6.36 -10.00 -9.85
C SER A 286 -6.53 -11.52 -9.95
N PRO A 287 -6.24 -12.13 -11.11
CA PRO A 287 -6.23 -13.59 -11.24
C PRO A 287 -5.04 -14.25 -10.54
N PHE A 288 -4.08 -13.47 -10.04
CA PHE A 288 -2.82 -13.98 -9.47
C PHE A 288 -2.76 -13.78 -7.96
N LEU A 289 -3.22 -12.63 -7.48
CA LEU A 289 -3.14 -12.28 -6.07
C LEU A 289 -4.25 -12.96 -5.24
N VAL A 290 -5.47 -13.02 -5.77
CA VAL A 290 -6.62 -13.60 -5.06
C VAL A 290 -6.41 -15.08 -4.70
N PRO A 291 -5.94 -15.97 -5.60
CA PRO A 291 -5.71 -17.37 -5.26
C PRO A 291 -4.66 -17.59 -4.16
N MET A 292 -3.68 -16.68 -4.05
CA MET A 292 -2.60 -16.78 -3.06
C MET A 292 -3.00 -16.24 -1.68
N MET A 293 -4.07 -15.45 -1.59
CA MET A 293 -4.36 -14.65 -0.40
C MET A 293 -4.63 -15.50 0.84
N SER A 294 -5.36 -16.61 0.72
CA SER A 294 -5.62 -17.50 1.87
C SER A 294 -4.33 -18.03 2.49
N GLY A 295 -3.36 -18.44 1.68
CA GLY A 295 -2.07 -18.91 2.17
C GLY A 295 -1.24 -17.81 2.84
N ILE A 296 -1.32 -16.58 2.33
CA ILE A 296 -0.67 -15.41 2.95
C ILE A 296 -1.30 -15.13 4.32
N VAL A 297 -2.64 -15.11 4.41
CA VAL A 297 -3.40 -14.92 5.65
C VAL A 297 -3.05 -15.99 6.68
N ASP A 298 -3.08 -17.28 6.31
CA ASP A 298 -2.67 -18.38 7.19
C ASP A 298 -1.24 -18.21 7.72
N SER A 299 -0.29 -17.88 6.84
CA SER A 299 1.10 -17.65 7.23
C SER A 299 1.22 -16.47 8.20
N SER A 300 0.35 -15.46 8.09
CA SER A 300 0.35 -14.26 8.92
C SER A 300 -0.19 -14.55 10.31
N ILE A 301 -1.28 -15.32 10.40
CA ILE A 301 -1.85 -15.80 11.66
C ILE A 301 -0.83 -16.64 12.42
N LYS A 302 -0.17 -17.61 11.75
CA LYS A 302 0.89 -18.45 12.34
C LYS A 302 2.08 -17.64 12.90
N ARG A 303 2.35 -16.47 12.34
CA ARG A 303 3.40 -15.53 12.80
C ARG A 303 2.91 -14.52 13.84
N GLY A 304 1.69 -14.66 14.34
CA GLY A 304 1.11 -13.76 15.33
C GLY A 304 0.55 -12.45 14.77
N LYS A 305 0.56 -12.24 13.45
CA LYS A 305 0.09 -11.02 12.76
C LYS A 305 -1.42 -11.04 12.52
N HIS A 306 -2.19 -11.23 13.59
CA HIS A 306 -3.64 -11.43 13.52
C HIS A 306 -4.36 -10.19 12.98
N ILE A 307 -4.05 -9.00 13.49
CA ILE A 307 -4.72 -7.77 13.08
C ILE A 307 -4.47 -7.47 11.59
N GLU A 308 -3.24 -7.66 11.12
CA GLU A 308 -2.92 -7.51 9.70
C GLU A 308 -3.64 -8.56 8.84
N ALA A 309 -3.68 -9.82 9.29
CA ALA A 309 -4.40 -10.89 8.62
C ALA A 309 -5.90 -10.57 8.49
N LEU A 310 -6.51 -10.04 9.55
CA LEU A 310 -7.90 -9.58 9.54
C LEU A 310 -8.13 -8.47 8.52
N GLY A 311 -7.23 -7.48 8.47
CA GLY A 311 -7.28 -6.42 7.46
C GLY A 311 -7.23 -6.98 6.03
N MET A 312 -6.39 -7.99 5.77
CA MET A 312 -6.33 -8.66 4.46
C MET A 312 -7.63 -9.42 4.14
N ILE A 313 -8.21 -10.13 5.12
CA ILE A 313 -9.47 -10.87 4.93
C ILE A 313 -10.57 -9.97 4.37
N TYR A 314 -10.80 -8.80 5.00
CA TYR A 314 -11.79 -7.84 4.52
C TYR A 314 -11.38 -7.13 3.23
N THR A 315 -10.08 -6.81 3.09
CA THR A 315 -9.57 -6.16 1.87
C THR A 315 -9.76 -7.04 0.63
N PHE A 316 -9.64 -8.36 0.76
CA PHE A 316 -9.77 -9.30 -0.34
C PHE A 316 -11.13 -10.00 -0.42
N GLY A 317 -12.01 -9.80 0.56
CA GLY A 317 -13.36 -10.37 0.55
C GLY A 317 -13.36 -11.90 0.68
N ILE A 318 -12.55 -12.44 1.60
CA ILE A 318 -12.39 -13.88 1.85
C ILE A 318 -12.86 -14.28 3.25
N GLU A 319 -13.87 -13.58 3.76
CA GLU A 319 -14.48 -13.79 5.07
C GLU A 319 -15.13 -15.18 5.21
N ASP A 320 -15.54 -15.78 4.09
CA ASP A 320 -16.09 -17.14 4.01
C ASP A 320 -15.09 -18.21 4.50
N ARG A 321 -13.80 -17.94 4.37
CA ARG A 321 -12.72 -18.87 4.76
C ARG A 321 -12.17 -18.61 6.14
N PHE A 322 -12.38 -17.42 6.69
CA PHE A 322 -11.75 -16.98 7.94
C PHE A 322 -12.76 -16.33 8.88
N SER A 323 -13.02 -16.97 10.02
CA SER A 323 -13.85 -16.38 11.08
C SER A 323 -13.11 -15.26 11.80
N ALA A 324 -13.62 -14.03 11.67
CA ALA A 324 -13.14 -12.87 12.41
C ALA A 324 -13.17 -13.10 13.93
N SER A 325 -14.24 -13.72 14.44
CA SER A 325 -14.37 -14.05 15.85
C SER A 325 -13.24 -14.98 16.29
N SER A 326 -13.03 -16.10 15.58
CA SER A 326 -11.99 -17.06 15.95
C SER A 326 -10.59 -16.43 15.94
N LEU A 327 -10.33 -15.57 14.96
CA LEU A 327 -9.06 -14.88 14.80
C LEU A 327 -8.82 -13.85 15.91
N LEU A 328 -9.82 -13.05 16.27
CA LEU A 328 -9.74 -12.07 17.36
C LEU A 328 -9.65 -12.75 18.73
N THR A 329 -10.42 -13.82 18.96
CA THR A 329 -10.32 -14.61 20.19
C THR A 329 -8.93 -15.23 20.34
N SER A 330 -8.36 -15.78 19.26
CA SER A 330 -6.99 -16.29 19.26
C SER A 330 -5.98 -15.19 19.60
N PHE A 331 -6.11 -14.01 18.99
CA PHE A 331 -5.27 -12.85 19.27
C PHE A 331 -5.34 -12.43 20.74
N LEU A 332 -6.54 -12.24 21.30
CA LEU A 332 -6.74 -11.83 22.69
C LEU A 332 -6.17 -12.86 23.67
N ARG A 333 -6.37 -14.15 23.40
CA ARG A 333 -5.79 -15.24 24.19
C ARG A 333 -4.27 -15.18 24.18
N MET A 334 -3.64 -15.09 23.00
CA MET A 334 -2.18 -15.01 22.91
C MET A 334 -1.60 -13.75 23.57
N SER A 335 -2.30 -12.62 23.45
CA SER A 335 -1.92 -11.36 24.11
C SER A 335 -2.01 -11.50 25.63
N LYS A 336 -3.08 -12.10 26.16
CA LYS A 336 -3.24 -12.37 27.59
C LYS A 336 -2.14 -13.29 28.12
N GLU A 337 -1.86 -14.40 27.43
CA GLU A 337 -0.79 -15.32 27.82
C GLU A 337 0.58 -14.64 27.82
N SER A 338 0.85 -13.81 26.81
CA SER A 338 2.12 -13.07 26.71
C SER A 338 2.25 -12.05 27.85
N PHE A 339 1.17 -11.38 28.21
CA PHE A 339 1.10 -10.48 29.35
C PHE A 339 1.37 -11.22 30.67
N GLU A 340 0.72 -12.36 30.92
CA GLU A 340 0.95 -13.14 32.14
C GLU A 340 2.39 -13.66 32.23
N ARG A 341 2.98 -14.12 31.11
CA ARG A 341 4.41 -14.51 31.08
C ARG A 341 5.33 -13.33 31.40
N ALA A 342 5.03 -12.14 30.89
CA ALA A 342 5.82 -10.94 31.17
C ALA A 342 5.72 -10.52 32.65
N LYS A 343 4.50 -10.58 33.22
CA LYS A 343 4.25 -10.34 34.65
C LYS A 343 5.03 -11.30 35.54
N GLN A 344 5.01 -12.60 35.24
CA GLN A 344 5.78 -13.61 35.99
C GLN A 344 7.29 -13.35 35.93
N LYS A 345 7.82 -12.98 34.75
CA LYS A 345 9.24 -12.62 34.60
C LYS A 345 9.63 -11.39 35.42
N ALA A 346 8.77 -10.38 35.47
CA ALA A 346 9.01 -9.17 36.25
C ALA A 346 8.95 -9.43 37.78
N GLN A 347 8.21 -10.46 38.19
CA GLN A 347 8.05 -10.86 39.60
C GLN A 347 9.06 -11.95 40.04
N ALA A 348 9.90 -12.46 39.13
CA ALA A 348 10.92 -13.44 39.47
C ALA A 348 12.05 -12.75 40.26
N PRO A 349 12.44 -13.27 41.45
CA PRO A 349 13.53 -12.69 42.22
C PRO A 349 14.84 -12.78 41.44
N ILE A 350 15.59 -11.67 41.39
CA ILE A 350 16.95 -11.63 40.86
C ILE A 350 17.80 -12.51 41.78
N ALA A 351 18.14 -13.72 41.32
CA ALA A 351 19.12 -14.54 42.01
C ALA A 351 20.48 -13.83 41.93
N PHE A 352 20.85 -13.11 43.00
CA PHE A 352 22.22 -12.66 43.20
C PHE A 352 23.09 -13.91 43.32
N ALA A 353 23.78 -14.25 42.24
CA ALA A 353 24.90 -15.16 42.32
C ALA A 353 26.03 -14.43 43.08
N CYS A 354 26.10 -14.64 44.39
CA CYS A 354 27.29 -14.31 45.16
C CYS A 354 28.46 -15.15 44.62
N PRO A 355 29.55 -14.54 44.13
CA PRO A 355 30.77 -15.29 43.90
C PRO A 355 31.34 -15.66 45.28
N PHE A 356 31.24 -16.93 45.65
CA PHE A 356 31.97 -17.46 46.79
C PHE A 356 33.47 -17.27 46.52
N PHE A 357 34.10 -16.36 47.25
CA PHE A 357 35.53 -16.35 47.48
C PHE A 357 35.87 -17.61 48.31
N THR A 358 36.50 -18.60 47.68
CA THR A 358 37.23 -19.63 48.42
C THR A 358 38.68 -19.18 48.56
N HIS A 359 39.09 -19.05 49.82
CA HIS A 359 40.40 -18.60 50.26
C HIS A 359 41.45 -19.71 50.25
#